data_AF-V4B617-F1
#
_entry.id   AF-V4B617-F1
#
_cell.length_a   1.000
_cell.length_b   1.000
_cell.length_c   1.000
_cell.angle_alpha   90.00
_cell.angle_beta   90.00
_cell.angle_gamma   90.00
#
_symmetry.space_group_name_H-M   'P 1'
#
loop_
_entity.id
_entity.type
_entity.pdbx_description
1 polymer ?
#
loop_
_entity_poly.entity_id
_entity_poly.type
_entity_poly.pdbx_seq_one_letter_code
_entity_poly.pdbx_strand_id
1 'polypeptide(L)'
;MISSLRFVWIFSLLIHTGDGFIVGQVTCDNIMEFYADGVLIESSSDWTQVSTVTLPDTTTVLGFFCRDQGVVAGIKGFFSNGIKTDGTWRCIADDIHGWEDPDFDDSAWPLAILPAPTVWGTRPLSLFGQADWIWTAGGVHDSRVYCRKTIPKDQRCTSMLTSLTLLTKIVNESLANVLLGISGGFTDVNTAVQSAANTALAGSIITLEQIDRDLLLILKELYDD
;
A
#
# COMPACT_ATOMS: atom_id res chain seq x y z
N MET A 1 -34.42 29.24 -25.12
CA MET A 1 -33.00 28.98 -24.83
C MET A 1 -32.91 28.52 -23.39
N ILE A 2 -33.29 27.29 -23.07
CA ILE A 2 -32.48 26.05 -23.14
C ILE A 2 -31.23 26.15 -22.24
N SER A 3 -31.42 25.56 -21.05
CA SER A 3 -30.48 24.78 -20.23
C SER A 3 -28.98 24.87 -20.56
N SER A 4 -28.21 25.36 -19.60
CA SER A 4 -26.76 25.09 -19.51
C SER A 4 -26.24 25.04 -18.06
N LEU A 5 -26.97 25.62 -17.09
CA LEU A 5 -26.50 25.75 -15.70
C LEU A 5 -26.81 24.54 -14.78
N ARG A 6 -27.02 23.34 -15.32
CA ARG A 6 -27.25 22.12 -14.50
C ARG A 6 -26.21 21.00 -14.70
N PHE A 7 -25.09 21.26 -15.35
CA PHE A 7 -24.11 20.20 -15.66
C PHE A 7 -22.77 20.28 -14.92
N VAL A 8 -22.54 21.29 -14.07
CA VAL A 8 -21.23 21.45 -13.38
C VAL A 8 -21.28 21.06 -11.89
N TRP A 9 -22.47 20.84 -11.32
CA TRP A 9 -22.61 20.51 -9.89
C TRP A 9 -22.59 19.01 -9.55
N ILE A 10 -22.25 18.12 -10.49
CA ILE A 10 -22.17 16.66 -10.21
C ILE A 10 -20.73 16.15 -10.06
N PHE A 11 -19.69 16.97 -10.30
CA PHE A 11 -18.30 16.52 -10.17
C PHE A 11 -17.55 17.02 -8.92
N SER A 12 -18.27 17.47 -7.88
CA SER A 12 -17.66 17.89 -6.60
C SER A 12 -18.21 17.18 -5.36
N LEU A 13 -18.84 16.01 -5.52
CA LEU A 13 -19.18 15.17 -4.37
C LEU A 13 -19.00 13.70 -4.68
N LEU A 14 -17.75 13.33 -4.95
CA LEU A 14 -17.26 11.99 -4.65
C LEU A 14 -15.94 12.15 -3.89
N ILE A 15 -16.01 12.74 -2.69
CA ILE A 15 -15.14 12.24 -1.62
C ILE A 15 -15.68 10.84 -1.37
N HIS A 16 -15.17 9.87 -2.13
CA HIS A 16 -15.37 8.49 -1.78
C HIS A 16 -14.61 8.34 -0.46
N THR A 17 -15.33 8.36 0.66
CA THR A 17 -14.97 7.57 1.84
C THR A 17 -15.10 6.09 1.48
N GLY A 18 -14.44 5.67 0.41
CA GLY A 18 -14.19 4.27 0.15
C GLY A 18 -12.92 4.00 0.91
N ASP A 19 -13.05 3.27 2.02
CA ASP A 19 -11.90 2.68 2.69
C ASP A 19 -11.07 1.99 1.60
N GLY A 20 -9.86 2.50 1.35
CA GLY A 20 -8.99 1.82 0.42
C GLY A 20 -8.49 0.54 1.09
N PHE A 21 -8.08 -0.42 0.28
CA PHE A 21 -7.59 -1.69 0.80
C PHE A 21 -6.15 -1.93 0.36
N ILE A 22 -5.37 -2.49 1.27
CA ILE A 22 -4.08 -3.11 0.99
C ILE A 22 -4.33 -4.59 0.76
N VAL A 23 -3.95 -5.10 -0.41
CA VAL A 23 -3.98 -6.53 -0.71
C VAL A 23 -2.58 -7.08 -0.54
N GLY A 24 -2.43 -8.14 0.25
CA GLY A 24 -1.17 -8.80 0.55
C GLY A 24 -1.15 -10.26 0.13
N GLN A 25 0.03 -10.76 -0.22
CA GLN A 25 0.33 -12.18 -0.30
C GLN A 25 1.36 -12.51 0.77
N VAL A 26 1.05 -13.49 1.61
CA VAL A 26 1.83 -13.82 2.81
C VAL A 26 2.03 -15.33 2.93
N THR A 27 3.18 -15.73 3.45
CA THR A 27 3.47 -17.13 3.79
C THR A 27 4.59 -17.21 4.83
N CYS A 28 4.67 -18.34 5.53
CA CYS A 28 5.82 -18.69 6.35
C CYS A 28 6.03 -20.20 6.37
N ASP A 29 7.28 -20.61 6.48
CA ASP A 29 7.72 -21.99 6.64
C ASP A 29 7.95 -22.28 8.14
N ASN A 30 7.09 -23.01 8.88
CA ASN A 30 5.99 -23.87 8.43
C ASN A 30 4.56 -23.38 8.78
N ILE A 31 4.36 -22.87 9.99
CA ILE A 31 3.03 -22.45 10.49
C ILE A 31 3.03 -20.95 10.68
N MET A 32 2.16 -20.28 9.97
CA MET A 32 2.00 -18.83 9.95
C MET A 32 0.73 -18.42 10.67
N GLU A 33 0.83 -17.36 11.46
CA GLU A 33 -0.28 -16.48 11.81
C GLU A 33 0.10 -15.05 11.39
N PHE A 34 -0.79 -14.38 10.69
CA PHE A 34 -0.58 -13.02 10.19
C PHE A 34 -1.59 -12.06 10.80
N TYR A 35 -1.06 -10.95 11.33
CA TYR A 35 -1.78 -9.95 12.09
C TYR A 35 -1.69 -8.58 11.41
N ALA A 36 -2.74 -7.78 11.58
CA ALA A 36 -2.75 -6.36 11.25
C ALA A 36 -3.42 -5.58 12.39
N ASP A 37 -2.75 -4.57 12.92
CA ASP A 37 -3.20 -3.76 14.07
C ASP A 37 -3.79 -4.61 15.23
N GLY A 38 -3.06 -5.66 15.62
CA GLY A 38 -3.46 -6.58 16.69
C GLY A 38 -4.51 -7.63 16.33
N VAL A 39 -5.10 -7.58 15.14
CA VAL A 39 -6.14 -8.53 14.71
C VAL A 39 -5.53 -9.65 13.88
N LEU A 40 -5.80 -10.91 14.25
CA LEU A 40 -5.47 -12.07 13.42
C LEU A 40 -6.29 -12.04 12.12
N ILE A 41 -5.59 -11.89 11.00
CA ILE A 41 -6.22 -11.82 9.67
C ILE A 41 -6.22 -13.18 8.99
N GLU A 42 -5.14 -13.96 9.17
CA GLU A 42 -4.97 -15.23 8.47
C GLU A 42 -4.05 -16.18 9.24
N SER A 43 -4.29 -17.48 9.08
CA SER A 43 -3.41 -18.54 9.57
C SER A 43 -3.25 -19.63 8.51
N SER A 44 -2.03 -20.13 8.34
CA SER A 44 -1.75 -21.21 7.38
C SER A 44 -0.70 -22.18 7.95
N SER A 45 -0.80 -23.44 7.58
CA SER A 45 0.21 -24.47 7.86
C SER A 45 0.82 -25.06 6.58
N ASP A 46 0.64 -24.39 5.43
CA ASP A 46 1.19 -24.78 4.14
C ASP A 46 2.00 -23.63 3.54
N TRP A 47 3.31 -23.67 3.76
CA TRP A 47 4.27 -22.68 3.28
C TRP A 47 4.47 -22.71 1.76
N THR A 48 4.06 -23.79 1.10
CA THR A 48 4.18 -23.92 -0.35
C THR A 48 3.11 -23.10 -1.09
N GLN A 49 2.06 -22.70 -0.37
CA GLN A 49 1.01 -21.83 -0.85
C GLN A 49 1.09 -20.45 -0.19
N VAL A 50 0.68 -19.43 -0.92
CA VAL A 50 0.51 -18.08 -0.37
C VAL A 50 -0.93 -17.88 0.06
N SER A 51 -1.13 -17.31 1.24
CA SER A 51 -2.43 -16.78 1.62
C SER A 51 -2.58 -15.35 1.09
N THR A 52 -3.79 -15.00 0.65
CA THR A 52 -4.12 -13.63 0.23
C THR A 52 -4.88 -12.93 1.34
N VAL A 53 -4.43 -11.75 1.73
CA VAL A 53 -5.03 -10.94 2.80
C VAL A 53 -5.49 -9.60 2.27
N THR A 54 -6.57 -9.06 2.84
CA THR A 54 -7.10 -7.74 2.51
C THR A 54 -7.22 -6.94 3.80
N LEU A 55 -6.55 -5.79 3.85
CA LEU A 55 -6.43 -4.94 5.03
C LEU A 55 -6.97 -3.55 4.72
N PRO A 56 -7.55 -2.83 5.69
CA PRO A 56 -7.81 -1.40 5.55
C PRO A 56 -6.51 -0.64 5.21
N ASP A 57 -6.55 0.35 4.34
CA ASP A 57 -5.37 1.17 4.02
C ASP A 57 -4.98 2.16 5.12
N THR A 58 -5.79 2.23 6.18
CA THR A 58 -5.50 2.85 7.47
C THR A 58 -4.62 1.98 8.37
N THR A 59 -4.33 0.73 7.97
CA THR A 59 -3.50 -0.20 8.74
C THR A 59 -2.15 0.43 9.10
N THR A 60 -1.71 0.26 10.34
CA THR A 60 -0.49 0.91 10.83
C THR A 60 0.66 -0.07 11.08
N VAL A 61 0.35 -1.30 11.48
CA VAL A 61 1.35 -2.34 11.75
C VAL A 61 0.94 -3.67 11.13
N LEU A 62 1.94 -4.37 10.61
CA LEU A 62 1.83 -5.75 10.15
C LEU A 62 2.65 -6.66 11.08
N GLY A 63 2.11 -7.83 11.40
CA GLY A 63 2.74 -8.81 12.26
C GLY A 63 2.74 -10.21 11.64
N PHE A 64 3.86 -10.91 11.74
CA PHE A 64 3.96 -12.34 11.47
C PHE A 64 4.36 -13.06 12.75
N PHE A 65 3.58 -14.06 13.15
CA PHE A 65 4.08 -15.16 13.94
C PHE A 65 4.37 -16.34 13.01
N CYS A 66 5.56 -16.91 13.12
CA CYS A 66 5.97 -18.08 12.36
C CYS A 66 6.57 -19.13 13.29
N ARG A 67 6.08 -20.36 13.18
CA ARG A 67 6.61 -21.52 13.89
C ARG A 67 7.26 -22.49 12.92
N ASP A 68 8.54 -22.74 13.15
CA ASP A 68 9.30 -23.78 12.49
C ASP A 68 8.96 -25.15 13.10
N GLN A 69 8.76 -26.15 12.25
CA GLN A 69 8.62 -27.56 12.59
C GLN A 69 9.68 -28.43 11.89
N GLY A 70 10.58 -27.81 11.11
CA GLY A 70 11.59 -28.46 10.30
C GLY A 70 13.02 -28.01 10.65
N VAL A 71 13.85 -27.92 9.61
CA VAL A 71 15.28 -27.53 9.70
C VAL A 71 15.49 -26.11 9.14
N VAL A 72 14.56 -25.62 8.34
CA VAL A 72 14.62 -24.33 7.70
C VAL A 72 13.28 -23.64 7.89
N ALA A 73 13.34 -22.38 8.31
CA ALA A 73 12.19 -21.51 8.41
C ALA A 73 12.46 -20.12 7.82
N GLY A 74 11.37 -19.47 7.43
CA GLY A 74 11.40 -18.17 6.81
C GLY A 74 10.01 -17.58 6.71
N ILE A 75 9.94 -16.26 6.69
CA ILE A 75 8.72 -15.48 6.44
C ILE A 75 8.87 -14.76 5.10
N LYS A 76 7.79 -14.68 4.33
CA LYS A 76 7.76 -13.93 3.07
C LYS A 76 6.43 -13.26 2.82
N GLY A 77 6.45 -12.01 2.37
CA GLY A 77 5.24 -11.30 2.02
C GLY A 77 5.45 -10.07 1.13
N PHE A 78 4.43 -9.75 0.35
CA PHE A 78 4.38 -8.58 -0.52
C PHE A 78 2.97 -7.97 -0.50
N PHE A 79 2.89 -6.64 -0.49
CA PHE A 79 1.64 -5.89 -0.31
C PHE A 79 1.49 -4.82 -1.40
N SER A 80 0.24 -4.53 -1.78
CA SER A 80 -0.10 -3.62 -2.87
C SER A 80 0.33 -2.16 -2.65
N ASN A 81 0.61 -1.76 -1.40
CA ASN A 81 1.18 -0.46 -1.05
C ASN A 81 2.72 -0.41 -1.13
N GLY A 82 3.35 -1.47 -1.64
CA GLY A 82 4.80 -1.57 -1.84
C GLY A 82 5.58 -2.06 -0.62
N ILE A 83 4.91 -2.34 0.50
CA ILE A 83 5.56 -3.06 1.62
C ILE A 83 5.89 -4.48 1.16
N LYS A 84 7.07 -4.95 1.55
CA LYS A 84 7.55 -6.31 1.29
C LYS A 84 8.44 -6.77 2.43
N THR A 85 8.56 -8.07 2.61
CA THR A 85 9.56 -8.64 3.53
C THR A 85 10.95 -8.39 2.98
N ASP A 86 11.79 -7.78 3.82
CA ASP A 86 13.19 -7.44 3.57
C ASP A 86 13.92 -7.24 4.92
N GLY A 87 15.20 -6.92 4.88
CA GLY A 87 16.03 -6.73 6.09
C GLY A 87 15.65 -5.54 6.97
N THR A 88 14.60 -4.77 6.64
CA THR A 88 14.12 -3.64 7.45
C THR A 88 12.99 -4.03 8.40
N TRP A 89 12.54 -5.28 8.36
CA TRP A 89 11.62 -5.84 9.35
C TRP A 89 12.32 -6.05 10.68
N ARG A 90 11.57 -5.98 11.77
CA ARG A 90 12.09 -6.26 13.11
C ARG A 90 11.60 -7.61 13.57
N CYS A 91 12.50 -8.47 14.05
CA CYS A 91 12.17 -9.85 14.39
C CYS A 91 12.84 -10.29 15.69
N ILE A 92 12.10 -11.06 16.49
CA ILE A 92 12.59 -11.70 17.73
C ILE A 92 12.09 -13.14 17.82
N ALA A 93 12.73 -13.93 18.69
CA ALA A 93 12.33 -15.29 19.02
C ALA A 93 11.84 -15.43 20.48
N ASP A 94 11.34 -14.33 21.05
CA ASP A 94 10.78 -14.29 22.39
C ASP A 94 9.27 -14.08 22.33
N ASP A 95 8.53 -14.81 23.15
CA ASP A 95 7.08 -14.68 23.26
C ASP A 95 6.74 -13.46 24.12
N ILE A 96 6.40 -12.35 23.47
CA ILE A 96 6.05 -11.09 24.14
C ILE A 96 4.56 -10.81 23.91
N HIS A 97 3.80 -10.73 25.00
CA HIS A 97 2.37 -10.43 24.93
C HIS A 97 2.09 -9.04 24.32
N GLY A 98 1.11 -8.95 23.41
CA GLY A 98 0.66 -7.69 22.79
C GLY A 98 1.64 -7.13 21.76
N TRP A 99 2.60 -7.95 21.29
CA TRP A 99 3.55 -7.54 20.25
C TRP A 99 2.83 -7.14 18.96
N GLU A 100 1.68 -7.73 18.66
CA GLU A 100 0.88 -7.48 17.48
C GLU A 100 0.18 -6.11 17.47
N ASP A 101 0.05 -5.47 18.64
CA ASP A 101 -0.72 -4.23 18.82
C ASP A 101 -0.04 -3.03 18.13
N PRO A 102 -0.80 -2.06 17.60
CA PRO A 102 -0.24 -0.90 16.89
C PRO A 102 0.64 0.00 17.77
N ASP A 103 0.39 0.04 19.08
CA ASP A 103 1.10 0.89 20.04
C ASP A 103 2.33 0.21 20.66
N PHE A 104 2.62 -1.05 20.32
CA PHE A 104 3.77 -1.76 20.87
C PHE A 104 5.10 -1.19 20.31
N ASP A 105 6.04 -0.90 21.21
CA ASP A 105 7.38 -0.40 20.88
C ASP A 105 8.34 -1.55 20.56
N ASP A 106 8.64 -1.73 19.27
CA ASP A 106 9.63 -2.70 18.79
C ASP A 106 11.02 -2.10 18.55
N SER A 107 11.30 -0.87 18.98
CA SER A 107 12.55 -0.18 18.66
C SER A 107 13.81 -0.96 19.09
N ALA A 108 13.71 -1.75 20.16
CA ALA A 108 14.76 -2.62 20.68
C ALA A 108 14.92 -3.95 19.92
N TRP A 109 13.97 -4.34 19.07
CA TRP A 109 14.03 -5.60 18.34
C TRP A 109 15.11 -5.55 17.26
N PRO A 110 15.94 -6.60 17.10
CA PRO A 110 16.88 -6.69 16.01
C PRO A 110 16.20 -6.61 14.64
N LEU A 111 16.93 -6.10 13.65
CA LEU A 111 16.52 -6.22 12.25
C LEU A 111 16.57 -7.67 11.79
N ALA A 112 15.69 -8.02 10.87
CA ALA A 112 15.63 -9.34 10.27
C ALA A 112 16.90 -9.63 9.46
N ILE A 113 17.30 -10.89 9.47
CA ILE A 113 18.34 -11.39 8.56
C ILE A 113 17.69 -11.96 7.31
N LEU A 114 18.46 -12.01 6.22
CA LEU A 114 18.08 -12.65 4.97
C LEU A 114 18.73 -14.05 4.92
N PRO A 115 17.96 -15.14 5.08
CA PRO A 115 18.52 -16.48 4.88
C PRO A 115 19.03 -16.65 3.45
N ALA A 116 19.89 -17.65 3.23
CA ALA A 116 20.46 -17.88 1.91
C ALA A 116 19.36 -18.09 0.85
N PRO A 117 19.41 -17.39 -0.30
CA PRO A 117 18.31 -17.39 -1.28
C PRO A 117 18.07 -18.74 -1.95
N THR A 118 19.03 -19.67 -1.85
CA THR A 118 18.95 -21.00 -2.45
C THR A 118 18.04 -21.96 -1.70
N VAL A 119 17.67 -21.67 -0.44
CA VAL A 119 16.99 -22.66 0.40
C VAL A 119 15.59 -23.01 -0.10
N TRP A 120 14.80 -22.01 -0.49
CA TRP A 120 13.46 -22.21 -1.08
C TRP A 120 13.43 -22.10 -2.60
N GLY A 121 14.57 -21.74 -3.23
CA GLY A 121 14.66 -21.50 -4.67
C GLY A 121 13.65 -20.45 -5.14
N THR A 122 12.76 -20.83 -6.06
CA THR A 122 11.73 -19.93 -6.62
C THR A 122 10.42 -19.93 -5.84
N ARG A 123 10.35 -20.59 -4.68
CA ARG A 123 9.08 -20.79 -3.96
C ARG A 123 8.77 -19.66 -2.96
N PRO A 124 7.49 -19.32 -2.77
CA PRO A 124 6.39 -19.59 -3.71
C PRO A 124 6.57 -18.73 -4.98
N LEU A 125 6.17 -19.27 -6.14
CA LEU A 125 6.42 -18.64 -7.44
C LEU A 125 5.80 -17.24 -7.56
N SER A 126 4.63 -17.03 -6.96
CA SER A 126 3.95 -15.73 -6.96
C SER A 126 4.72 -14.65 -6.22
N LEU A 127 5.61 -14.98 -5.28
CA LEU A 127 6.46 -14.02 -4.55
C LEU A 127 7.91 -14.03 -5.03
N PHE A 128 8.22 -14.74 -6.11
CA PHE A 128 9.57 -14.79 -6.64
C PHE A 128 10.00 -13.41 -7.18
N GLY A 129 11.12 -12.89 -6.70
CA GLY A 129 11.65 -11.57 -7.08
C GLY A 129 10.86 -10.36 -6.53
N GLN A 130 9.78 -10.57 -5.79
CA GLN A 130 8.95 -9.49 -5.23
C GLN A 130 9.29 -9.15 -3.78
N ALA A 131 9.72 -10.14 -3.02
CA ALA A 131 10.07 -10.03 -1.61
C ALA A 131 11.21 -10.98 -1.25
N ASP A 132 11.88 -10.71 -0.13
CA ASP A 132 12.94 -11.55 0.40
C ASP A 132 12.39 -12.45 1.51
N TRP A 133 12.97 -13.64 1.64
CA TRP A 133 12.77 -14.44 2.84
C TRP A 133 13.48 -13.76 4.01
N ILE A 134 12.80 -13.66 5.15
CA ILE A 134 13.34 -13.04 6.36
C ILE A 134 13.26 -14.00 7.54
N TRP A 135 14.19 -13.85 8.49
CA TRP A 135 14.20 -14.61 9.74
C TRP A 135 14.93 -13.84 10.86
N THR A 136 15.00 -14.44 12.05
CA THR A 136 15.82 -13.94 13.16
C THR A 136 17.27 -14.36 13.05
N ALA A 137 18.16 -13.63 13.73
CA ALA A 137 19.59 -13.91 13.75
C ALA A 137 19.96 -15.26 14.41
N GLY A 138 19.09 -15.84 15.25
CA GLY A 138 19.29 -17.17 15.82
C GLY A 138 19.14 -18.30 14.79
N GLY A 139 18.61 -18.02 13.60
CA GLY A 139 18.58 -18.97 12.49
C GLY A 139 17.81 -20.24 12.85
N VAL A 140 18.45 -21.39 12.66
CA VAL A 140 17.88 -22.73 12.93
C VAL A 140 17.63 -23.01 14.42
N HIS A 141 18.08 -22.14 15.32
CA HIS A 141 17.84 -22.29 16.76
C HIS A 141 16.51 -21.67 17.20
N ASP A 142 15.95 -20.79 16.38
CA ASP A 142 14.72 -20.08 16.69
C ASP A 142 13.56 -20.79 16.01
N SER A 143 12.70 -21.45 16.80
CA SER A 143 11.56 -22.23 16.28
C SER A 143 10.23 -21.47 16.34
N ARG A 144 10.20 -20.31 16.98
CA ARG A 144 9.05 -19.42 17.10
C ARG A 144 9.56 -18.01 16.90
N VAL A 145 9.10 -17.34 15.86
CA VAL A 145 9.58 -16.03 15.46
C VAL A 145 8.41 -15.09 15.30
N TYR A 146 8.60 -13.88 15.81
CA TYR A 146 7.66 -12.77 15.75
C TYR A 146 8.34 -11.66 14.95
N CYS A 147 7.74 -11.24 13.84
CA CYS A 147 8.27 -10.19 12.98
C CYS A 147 7.24 -9.08 12.80
N ARG A 148 7.66 -7.83 12.97
CA ARG A 148 6.81 -6.64 12.86
C ARG A 148 7.31 -5.67 11.80
N LYS A 149 6.35 -4.95 11.21
CA LYS A 149 6.59 -3.82 10.33
C LYS A 149 5.57 -2.72 10.58
N THR A 150 6.06 -1.56 11.00
CA THR A 150 5.27 -0.32 10.94
C THR A 150 5.19 0.15 9.48
N ILE A 151 3.98 0.41 9.00
CA ILE A 151 3.73 0.97 7.68
C ILE A 151 4.04 2.48 7.72
N PRO A 152 4.96 3.00 6.89
CA PRO A 152 5.21 4.44 6.77
C PRO A 152 3.94 5.20 6.38
N LYS A 153 3.77 6.43 6.90
CA LYS A 153 2.52 7.21 6.71
C LYS A 153 2.20 7.49 5.23
N ASP A 154 3.22 7.66 4.39
CA ASP A 154 3.11 7.87 2.94
C ASP A 154 2.69 6.60 2.17
N GLN A 155 2.85 5.43 2.78
CA GLN A 155 2.38 4.14 2.24
C GLN A 155 1.03 3.71 2.84
N ARG A 156 0.43 4.56 3.68
CA ARG A 156 -0.98 4.47 4.11
C ARG A 156 -1.82 5.26 3.11
N CYS A 157 -3.04 4.84 2.82
CA CYS A 157 -3.93 5.51 1.85
C CYS A 157 -3.41 5.64 0.40
N THR A 158 -2.45 4.81 -0.04
CA THR A 158 -1.90 4.87 -1.41
C THR A 158 -2.94 4.52 -2.50
N SER A 159 -4.07 3.93 -2.09
CA SER A 159 -5.26 3.68 -2.91
C SER A 159 -5.81 4.96 -3.57
N MET A 160 -5.75 6.12 -2.89
CA MET A 160 -6.23 7.39 -3.44
C MET A 160 -5.28 7.94 -4.52
N LEU A 161 -3.96 7.88 -4.29
CA LEU A 161 -2.94 8.37 -5.23
C LEU A 161 -2.88 7.52 -6.50
N THR A 162 -3.03 6.20 -6.38
CA THR A 162 -3.09 5.27 -7.52
C THR A 162 -4.36 5.47 -8.36
N SER A 163 -5.51 5.70 -7.71
CA SER A 163 -6.76 6.03 -8.42
C SER A 163 -6.66 7.36 -9.16
N LEU A 164 -6.01 8.38 -8.58
CA LEU A 164 -5.81 9.69 -9.21
C LEU A 164 -4.83 9.64 -10.40
N THR A 165 -3.74 8.88 -10.28
CA THR A 165 -2.79 8.67 -11.39
C THR A 165 -3.42 7.87 -12.54
N LEU A 166 -4.28 6.89 -12.24
CA LEU A 166 -5.03 6.16 -13.26
C LEU A 166 -6.04 7.07 -13.97
N LEU A 167 -6.78 7.90 -13.22
CA LEU A 167 -7.72 8.88 -13.77
C LEU A 167 -7.02 9.89 -14.69
N THR A 168 -5.88 10.44 -14.26
CA THR A 168 -5.10 11.38 -15.10
C THR A 168 -4.58 10.73 -16.38
N LYS A 169 -4.16 9.46 -16.32
CA LYS A 169 -3.77 8.70 -17.51
C LYS A 169 -4.94 8.50 -18.49
N ILE A 170 -6.12 8.13 -17.99
CA ILE A 170 -7.33 7.95 -18.81
C ILE A 170 -7.73 9.26 -19.49
N VAL A 171 -7.70 10.37 -18.76
CA VAL A 171 -8.01 11.69 -19.33
C VAL A 171 -7.01 12.06 -20.43
N ASN A 172 -5.71 11.83 -20.22
CA ASN A 172 -4.69 12.12 -21.22
C ASN A 172 -4.83 11.26 -22.49
N GLU A 173 -5.12 9.97 -22.37
CA GLU A 173 -5.35 9.08 -23.51
C GLU A 173 -6.63 9.46 -24.28
N SER A 174 -7.70 9.85 -23.57
CA SER A 174 -8.93 10.35 -24.17
C SER A 174 -8.70 11.66 -24.94
N LEU A 175 -7.95 12.60 -24.37
CA LEU A 175 -7.58 13.85 -25.03
C LEU A 175 -6.73 13.60 -26.29
N ALA A 176 -5.76 12.69 -26.23
CA ALA A 176 -4.94 12.32 -27.39
C ALA A 176 -5.80 11.77 -28.54
N ASN A 177 -6.79 10.92 -28.25
CA ASN A 177 -7.71 10.37 -29.25
C ASN A 177 -8.65 11.44 -29.84
N VAL A 178 -9.09 12.40 -29.03
CA VAL A 178 -9.85 13.56 -29.51
C VAL A 178 -9.00 14.42 -30.46
N LEU A 179 -7.75 14.71 -30.11
CA LEU A 179 -6.80 15.46 -30.95
C LEU A 179 -6.53 14.78 -32.30
N LEU A 180 -6.40 13.45 -32.31
CA LEU A 180 -6.22 12.66 -33.54
C LEU A 180 -7.47 12.64 -34.43
N GLY A 181 -8.67 12.72 -33.83
CA GLY A 181 -9.94 12.82 -34.55
C GLY A 181 -10.21 14.19 -35.20
N ILE A 182 -9.51 15.25 -34.76
CA ILE A 182 -9.65 16.62 -35.27
C ILE A 182 -8.67 16.90 -36.43
N SER A 183 -7.96 15.88 -36.96
CA SER A 183 -6.99 16.04 -38.07
C SER A 183 -7.58 16.54 -39.39
N GLY A 184 -8.89 16.77 -39.46
CA GLY A 184 -9.59 17.47 -40.54
C GLY A 184 -9.61 19.00 -40.36
N GLY A 185 -8.45 19.63 -40.28
CA GLY A 185 -8.25 21.02 -40.73
C GLY A 185 -8.74 22.16 -39.82
N PHE A 186 -8.19 22.35 -38.62
CA PHE A 186 -8.18 23.66 -37.94
C PHE A 186 -6.97 23.74 -36.98
N THR A 187 -5.89 24.43 -37.39
CA THR A 187 -4.68 24.60 -36.57
C THR A 187 -4.88 25.51 -35.35
N ASP A 188 -5.81 26.47 -35.42
CA ASP A 188 -6.07 27.42 -34.33
C ASP A 188 -6.92 26.85 -33.19
N VAL A 189 -7.70 25.80 -33.46
CA VAL A 189 -8.56 25.15 -32.45
C VAL A 189 -7.71 24.23 -31.55
N ASN A 190 -6.70 23.55 -32.10
CA ASN A 190 -5.82 22.67 -31.31
C ASN A 190 -5.05 23.43 -30.22
N THR A 191 -4.55 24.63 -30.52
CA THR A 191 -3.81 25.46 -29.56
C THR A 191 -4.71 25.98 -28.45
N ALA A 192 -5.96 26.33 -28.77
CA ALA A 192 -6.95 26.78 -27.79
C ALA A 192 -7.43 25.63 -26.88
N VAL A 193 -7.63 24.42 -27.44
CA VAL A 193 -7.98 23.23 -26.67
C VAL A 193 -6.82 22.79 -25.77
N GLN A 194 -5.58 22.85 -26.24
CA GLN A 194 -4.39 22.58 -25.41
C GLN A 194 -4.23 23.62 -24.28
N SER A 195 -4.43 24.90 -24.56
CA SER A 195 -4.37 25.96 -23.54
C SER A 195 -5.48 25.79 -22.49
N ALA A 196 -6.71 25.50 -22.92
CA ALA A 196 -7.83 25.27 -22.02
C ALA A 196 -7.66 24.00 -21.17
N ALA A 197 -7.15 22.91 -21.77
CA ALA A 197 -6.84 21.67 -21.07
C ALA A 197 -5.70 21.87 -20.05
N ASN A 198 -4.61 22.54 -20.44
CA ASN A 198 -3.49 22.85 -19.54
C ASN A 198 -3.90 23.80 -18.41
N THR A 199 -4.82 24.74 -18.66
CA THR A 199 -5.35 25.65 -17.64
C THR A 199 -6.31 24.92 -16.69
N ALA A 200 -7.13 24.00 -17.20
CA ALA A 200 -7.99 23.14 -16.39
C ALA A 200 -7.16 22.16 -15.53
N LEU A 201 -6.08 21.60 -16.09
CA LEU A 201 -5.10 20.79 -15.35
C LEU A 201 -4.35 21.61 -14.31
N ALA A 202 -3.88 22.82 -14.63
CA ALA A 202 -3.21 23.70 -13.68
C ALA A 202 -4.15 24.18 -12.55
N GLY A 203 -5.45 24.32 -12.82
CA GLY A 203 -6.48 24.62 -11.81
C GLY A 203 -6.96 23.40 -11.01
N SER A 204 -6.67 22.18 -11.49
CA SER A 204 -7.04 20.91 -10.82
C SER A 204 -5.87 20.26 -10.08
N ILE A 205 -4.63 20.69 -10.35
CA ILE A 205 -3.46 20.38 -9.52
C ILE A 205 -3.60 21.24 -8.26
N ILE A 206 -4.28 20.68 -7.26
CA ILE A 206 -4.18 21.19 -5.89
C ILE A 206 -2.70 20.99 -5.53
N THR A 207 -1.94 22.08 -5.43
CA THR A 207 -0.54 21.99 -5.01
C THR A 207 -0.51 21.41 -3.60
N LEU A 208 0.53 20.65 -3.24
CA LEU A 208 0.68 20.10 -1.88
C LEU A 208 0.53 21.20 -0.80
N GLU A 209 0.97 22.42 -1.10
CA GLU A 209 0.79 23.60 -0.24
C GLU A 209 -0.67 24.03 -0.05
N GLN A 210 -1.54 23.79 -1.04
CA GLN A 210 -2.96 24.11 -0.97
C GLN A 210 -3.73 23.04 -0.19
N ILE A 211 -3.36 21.77 -0.32
CA ILE A 211 -3.86 20.68 0.54
C ILE A 211 -3.48 20.94 2.01
N ASP A 212 -2.24 21.34 2.27
CA ASP A 212 -1.75 21.62 3.63
C ASP A 212 -2.48 22.82 4.26
N ARG A 213 -2.74 23.89 3.48
CA ARG A 213 -3.52 25.05 3.94
C ARG A 213 -4.97 24.69 4.26
N ASP A 214 -5.61 23.90 3.42
CA ASP A 214 -7.03 23.56 3.57
C ASP A 214 -7.21 22.57 4.74
N LEU A 215 -6.26 21.65 4.96
CA LEU A 215 -6.20 20.81 6.16
C LEU A 215 -5.95 21.61 7.44
N LEU A 216 -5.07 22.61 7.42
CA LEU A 216 -4.82 23.50 8.56
C LEU A 216 -6.04 24.36 8.91
N LEU A 217 -6.83 24.78 7.91
CA LEU A 217 -8.07 25.52 8.13
C LEU A 217 -9.16 24.64 8.76
N ILE A 218 -9.31 23.40 8.30
CA ILE A 218 -10.26 22.43 8.86
C ILE A 218 -9.85 22.03 10.29
N LEU A 219 -8.56 21.80 10.56
CA LEU A 219 -8.07 21.50 11.90
C LEU A 219 -8.28 22.66 12.89
N LYS A 220 -8.26 23.91 12.39
CA LYS A 220 -8.51 25.09 13.22
C LYS A 220 -10.00 25.24 13.57
N GLU A 221 -10.89 24.96 12.61
CA GLU A 221 -12.34 24.94 12.88
C GLU A 221 -12.76 23.79 13.82
N LEU A 222 -12.04 22.67 13.82
CA LEU A 222 -12.32 21.53 14.70
C LEU A 222 -11.75 21.66 16.13
N TYR A 223 -10.89 22.65 16.40
CA TYR A 223 -10.22 22.82 17.69
C TYR A 223 -10.56 24.15 18.41
N ASP A 224 -11.35 25.01 17.76
CA ASP A 224 -11.84 26.29 18.33
C ASP A 224 -13.29 26.19 18.89
N ASP A 225 -13.82 24.98 19.10
CA ASP A 225 -15.07 24.70 19.86
C ASP A 225 -14.79 23.94 21.18
#